data_AF-A0A1M5JW49-F1
#
_entry.id   AF-A0A1M5JW49-F1
#
_cell.length_a   1.000
_cell.length_b   1.000
_cell.length_c   1.000
_cell.angle_alpha   90.00
_cell.angle_beta   90.00
_cell.angle_gamma   90.00
#
_symmetry.space_group_name_H-M   'P 1'
#
loop_
_entity.id
_entity.type
_entity.pdbx_description
1 polymer ?
#
loop_
_entity_poly.entity_id
_entity_poly.type
_entity_poly.pdbx_seq_one_letter_code
_entity_poly.pdbx_strand_id
1 'polypeptide(L)'
;MPDRGTVIAISGAKGVYTSALSVVLSELLRWKRVKFSDHLRDLAKGEGEPPDDTAVLQRIGQQLVREQPDKFVAAVLKLADWKPGENLVLDGLRHAEIFTELQRQVGNSVDLHVVHIAIQDRADRADRAKRSEGLSNQEFETYDQDETEKQVEQAPAYASLSLNGADPRGELARTIIRRLLPEFPFKPPPDEHEAVSAMEPLVIETGLEGLARDLIREAGDFAKEVPIGLAQPLSNLVRAMNCYYSNRIEGYNAPLADIDLALSGDYERDSRKRYHQAQAKAHIEVQRWIEDGNLADQPVCSSKFVCAVHDRFLSEFPEPQWLEDGEGSRELVIPGGFRRVFATVGKHVPPSPAAIPRFMNRFEKVYGNLASPESIVLAAAPAHHRLLWIHPFGDGNGRVARLMSDAMLSRALRTHSIWSVSRGLANNEVEYKALIAACDQTRRGDLDGRGNLSESALTEFTEFFLKICLEQVRFMRKRMRLDELSNHIERWVETASAYGEGGNQASGSGQRLDPAAGPLLKAILHEGVLSKSRCQVVVGSKVNASDVIDQLKRDGVVNVHGEAVSFSLPAHRAERFLPGLFP
;
A
#
# COMPACT_ATOMS: atom_id res chain seq x y z
N MET A 1 -2.44 20.08 -42.97
CA MET A 1 -3.76 19.73 -42.42
C MET A 1 -3.84 20.38 -41.06
N PRO A 2 -5.00 20.88 -40.57
CA PRO A 2 -5.07 21.27 -39.17
C PRO A 2 -4.65 20.05 -38.32
N ASP A 3 -3.87 20.26 -37.27
CA ASP A 3 -3.45 19.18 -36.37
C ASP A 3 -4.71 18.44 -35.91
N ARG A 4 -4.82 17.19 -36.34
CA ARG A 4 -5.94 16.32 -36.01
C ARG A 4 -5.80 15.99 -34.53
N GLY A 5 -6.81 16.31 -33.73
CA GLY A 5 -6.79 15.99 -32.30
C GLY A 5 -6.74 14.47 -32.07
N THR A 6 -6.55 14.06 -30.82
CA THR A 6 -6.47 12.64 -30.45
C THR A 6 -7.42 12.32 -29.31
N VAL A 7 -8.15 11.21 -29.44
CA VAL A 7 -9.01 10.68 -28.39
C VAL A 7 -8.43 9.35 -27.92
N ILE A 8 -8.13 9.25 -26.63
CA ILE A 8 -7.67 7.99 -26.00
C ILE A 8 -8.82 7.45 -25.16
N ALA A 9 -9.41 6.35 -25.59
CA ALA A 9 -10.44 5.62 -24.85
C ALA A 9 -9.84 4.43 -24.11
N ILE A 10 -10.01 4.39 -22.79
CA ILE A 10 -9.53 3.30 -21.94
C ILE A 10 -10.64 2.28 -21.74
N SER A 11 -10.28 1.02 -22.00
CA SER A 11 -11.10 -0.16 -21.83
C SER A 11 -10.44 -1.13 -20.85
N GLY A 12 -11.23 -1.86 -20.10
CA GLY A 12 -10.75 -2.86 -19.15
C GLY A 12 -11.85 -3.32 -18.21
N ALA A 13 -11.67 -4.53 -17.67
CA ALA A 13 -12.55 -5.11 -16.67
C ALA A 13 -12.52 -4.32 -15.36
N LYS A 14 -13.46 -4.59 -14.45
CA LYS A 14 -13.30 -4.08 -13.06
C LYS A 14 -12.04 -4.63 -12.41
N GLY A 15 -11.42 -3.83 -11.53
CA GLY A 15 -10.20 -4.20 -10.84
C GLY A 15 -8.90 -4.03 -11.64
N VAL A 16 -8.94 -3.43 -12.84
CA VAL A 16 -7.72 -3.15 -13.64
C VAL A 16 -7.30 -1.67 -13.65
N TYR A 17 -7.89 -0.85 -12.77
CA TYR A 17 -7.54 0.55 -12.54
C TYR A 17 -7.69 1.53 -13.73
N THR A 18 -8.57 1.26 -14.70
CA THR A 18 -8.79 2.15 -15.88
C THR A 18 -9.14 3.59 -15.48
N SER A 19 -9.98 3.75 -14.47
CA SER A 19 -10.38 5.08 -13.97
C SER A 19 -9.21 5.84 -13.37
N ALA A 20 -8.34 5.18 -12.60
CA ALA A 20 -7.16 5.85 -12.05
C ALA A 20 -6.13 6.17 -13.15
N LEU A 21 -5.94 5.26 -14.11
CA LEU A 21 -5.02 5.46 -15.23
C LEU A 21 -5.46 6.62 -16.14
N SER A 22 -6.76 6.77 -16.41
CA SER A 22 -7.27 7.90 -17.19
C SER A 22 -7.07 9.24 -16.48
N VAL A 23 -7.12 9.29 -15.15
CA VAL A 23 -6.74 10.50 -14.40
C VAL A 23 -5.27 10.82 -14.65
N VAL A 24 -4.38 9.83 -14.48
CA VAL A 24 -2.94 10.02 -14.73
C VAL A 24 -2.68 10.53 -16.15
N LEU A 25 -3.30 9.92 -17.17
CA LEU A 25 -3.14 10.36 -18.56
C LEU A 25 -3.66 11.79 -18.78
N SER A 26 -4.85 12.10 -18.27
CA SER A 26 -5.46 13.43 -18.37
C SER A 26 -4.53 14.51 -17.84
N GLU A 27 -3.92 14.27 -16.68
CA GLU A 27 -3.01 15.22 -16.03
C GLU A 27 -1.68 15.35 -16.76
N LEU A 28 -1.09 14.22 -17.18
CA LEU A 28 0.18 14.24 -17.91
C LEU A 28 0.06 14.94 -19.28
N LEU A 29 -1.09 14.79 -19.93
CA LEU A 29 -1.37 15.37 -21.24
C LEU A 29 -2.00 16.77 -21.16
N ARG A 30 -2.53 17.15 -19.99
CA ARG A 30 -3.38 18.33 -19.78
C ARG A 30 -4.61 18.33 -20.71
N TRP A 31 -5.21 17.16 -20.89
CA TRP A 31 -6.41 16.97 -21.72
C TRP A 31 -7.66 16.93 -20.87
N LYS A 32 -8.81 17.19 -21.49
CA LYS A 32 -10.11 16.95 -20.84
C LYS A 32 -10.29 15.44 -20.61
N ARG A 33 -11.04 15.08 -19.57
CA ARG A 33 -11.38 13.69 -19.25
C ARG A 33 -12.85 13.56 -18.92
N VAL A 34 -13.49 12.50 -19.41
CA VAL A 34 -14.87 12.14 -19.06
C VAL A 34 -15.03 10.62 -18.95
N LYS A 35 -15.90 10.17 -18.03
CA LYS A 35 -16.26 8.74 -17.92
C LYS A 35 -17.66 8.50 -18.47
N PHE A 36 -17.87 7.35 -19.10
CA PHE A 36 -19.23 6.89 -19.42
C PHE A 36 -20.10 6.80 -18.16
N SER A 37 -19.51 6.36 -17.04
CA SER A 37 -20.22 6.26 -15.76
C SER A 37 -20.75 7.59 -15.25
N ASP A 38 -20.13 8.72 -15.57
CA ASP A 38 -20.54 10.02 -15.04
C ASP A 38 -21.92 10.41 -15.59
N HIS A 39 -22.16 10.15 -16.88
CA HIS A 39 -23.47 10.32 -17.49
C HIS A 39 -24.52 9.38 -16.87
N LEU A 40 -24.15 8.12 -16.61
CA LEU A 40 -25.05 7.15 -15.98
C LEU A 40 -25.46 7.58 -14.56
N ARG A 41 -24.52 8.17 -13.80
CA ARG A 41 -24.81 8.73 -12.46
C ARG A 41 -25.80 9.89 -12.53
N ASP A 42 -25.66 10.77 -13.52
CA ASP A 42 -26.56 11.90 -13.70
C ASP A 42 -27.98 11.43 -14.08
N LEU A 43 -28.09 10.40 -14.91
CA LEU A 43 -29.38 9.76 -15.24
C LEU A 43 -30.02 9.10 -14.02
N ALA A 44 -29.27 8.30 -13.27
CA ALA A 44 -29.77 7.66 -12.05
C ALA A 44 -30.31 8.69 -11.04
N LYS A 45 -29.57 9.80 -10.82
CA LYS A 45 -30.06 10.92 -9.99
C LYS A 45 -31.36 11.51 -10.52
N GLY A 46 -31.48 11.69 -11.84
CA GLY A 46 -32.68 12.21 -12.48
C GLY A 46 -33.90 11.30 -12.34
N GLU A 47 -33.68 9.99 -12.28
CA GLU A 47 -34.72 8.96 -12.09
C GLU A 47 -35.03 8.69 -10.60
N GLY A 48 -34.31 9.34 -9.67
CA GLY A 48 -34.47 9.12 -8.23
C GLY A 48 -33.84 7.82 -7.73
N GLU A 49 -32.99 7.20 -8.54
CA GLU A 49 -32.26 5.98 -8.19
C GLU A 49 -30.90 6.29 -7.53
N PRO A 50 -30.37 5.37 -6.70
CA PRO A 50 -29.07 5.55 -6.08
C PRO A 50 -27.95 5.64 -7.14
N PRO A 51 -27.24 6.78 -7.28
CA PRO A 51 -26.28 6.97 -8.38
C PRO A 51 -24.96 6.24 -8.17
N ASP A 52 -24.68 5.77 -6.97
CA ASP A 52 -23.44 5.03 -6.67
C ASP A 52 -23.68 3.52 -6.59
N ASP A 53 -24.91 3.06 -6.85
CA ASP A 53 -25.24 1.64 -6.92
C ASP A 53 -24.77 1.04 -8.27
N THR A 54 -23.87 0.07 -8.18
CA THR A 54 -23.29 -0.59 -9.37
C THR A 54 -24.34 -1.29 -10.22
N ALA A 55 -25.34 -1.94 -9.61
CA ALA A 55 -26.38 -2.67 -10.35
C ALA A 55 -27.31 -1.70 -11.10
N VAL A 56 -27.60 -0.55 -10.48
CA VAL A 56 -28.35 0.54 -11.13
C VAL A 56 -27.60 1.05 -12.37
N LEU A 57 -26.32 1.42 -12.21
CA LEU A 57 -25.52 1.95 -13.31
C LEU A 57 -25.36 0.93 -14.44
N GLN A 58 -25.20 -0.36 -14.13
CA GLN A 58 -25.13 -1.43 -15.13
C GLN A 58 -26.43 -1.57 -15.93
N ARG A 59 -27.57 -1.60 -15.23
CA ARG A 59 -28.89 -1.73 -15.88
C ARG A 59 -29.15 -0.57 -16.84
N ILE A 60 -28.93 0.66 -16.38
CA ILE A 60 -29.09 1.87 -17.22
C ILE A 60 -28.11 1.81 -18.40
N GLY A 61 -26.85 1.44 -18.16
CA GLY A 61 -25.83 1.31 -19.20
C GLY A 61 -26.20 0.30 -20.28
N GLN A 62 -26.59 -0.92 -19.90
CA GLN A 62 -27.00 -1.97 -20.84
C GLN A 62 -28.21 -1.55 -21.68
N GLN A 63 -29.19 -0.88 -21.06
CA GLN A 63 -30.36 -0.37 -21.77
C GLN A 63 -29.95 0.67 -22.82
N LEU A 64 -29.13 1.65 -22.46
CA LEU A 64 -28.66 2.69 -23.38
C LEU A 64 -27.85 2.12 -24.53
N VAL A 65 -26.97 1.14 -24.27
CA VAL A 65 -26.18 0.46 -25.31
C VAL A 65 -27.08 -0.24 -26.32
N ARG A 66 -28.16 -0.90 -25.86
CA ARG A 66 -29.08 -1.65 -26.72
C ARG A 66 -30.05 -0.76 -27.49
N GLU A 67 -30.59 0.26 -26.83
CA GLU A 67 -31.72 1.02 -27.37
C GLU A 67 -31.30 2.33 -28.04
N GLN A 68 -30.30 3.03 -27.50
CA GLN A 68 -29.95 4.41 -27.89
C GLN A 68 -28.43 4.70 -27.82
N PRO A 69 -27.57 3.87 -28.46
CA PRO A 69 -26.11 4.01 -28.35
C PRO A 69 -25.60 5.35 -28.92
N ASP A 70 -26.25 5.88 -29.96
CA ASP A 70 -25.94 7.17 -30.58
C ASP A 70 -26.13 8.34 -29.61
N LYS A 71 -27.28 8.38 -28.94
CA LYS A 71 -27.56 9.44 -27.96
C LYS A 71 -26.66 9.30 -26.74
N PHE A 72 -26.34 8.08 -26.32
CA PHE A 72 -25.47 7.86 -25.17
C PHE A 72 -24.06 8.39 -25.43
N VAL A 73 -23.43 8.04 -26.56
CA VAL A 73 -22.11 8.57 -26.94
C VAL A 73 -22.15 10.09 -27.06
N ALA A 74 -23.18 10.64 -27.72
CA ALA A 74 -23.32 12.08 -27.89
C ALA A 74 -23.44 12.82 -26.56
N ALA A 75 -24.17 12.24 -25.59
CA ALA A 75 -24.34 12.80 -24.25
C ALA A 75 -23.01 12.80 -23.47
N VAL A 76 -22.22 11.74 -23.57
CA VAL A 76 -20.90 11.65 -22.92
C VAL A 76 -19.91 12.66 -23.51
N LEU A 77 -19.85 12.80 -24.83
CA LEU A 77 -19.02 13.82 -25.49
C LEU A 77 -19.46 15.24 -25.10
N LYS A 78 -20.77 15.47 -25.00
CA LYS A 78 -21.34 16.75 -24.54
C LYS A 78 -21.01 17.04 -23.08
N LEU A 79 -21.00 16.03 -22.20
CA LEU A 79 -20.63 16.18 -20.80
C LEU A 79 -19.18 16.69 -20.64
N ALA A 80 -18.30 16.32 -21.57
CA ALA A 80 -16.93 16.83 -21.62
C ALA A 80 -16.79 18.22 -22.27
N ASP A 81 -17.87 18.82 -22.78
CA ASP A 81 -17.82 19.98 -23.68
C ASP A 81 -16.80 19.75 -24.83
N TRP A 82 -16.77 18.55 -25.40
CA TRP A 82 -15.82 18.19 -26.45
C TRP A 82 -16.27 18.74 -27.81
N LYS A 83 -15.31 19.20 -28.60
CA LYS A 83 -15.53 19.68 -29.97
C LYS A 83 -14.68 18.90 -30.98
N PRO A 84 -15.15 18.73 -32.24
CA PRO A 84 -14.38 18.06 -33.28
C PRO A 84 -12.95 18.62 -33.41
N GLY A 85 -11.97 17.73 -33.35
CA GLY A 85 -10.54 18.09 -33.39
C GLY A 85 -9.91 18.37 -32.02
N GLU A 86 -10.66 18.39 -30.92
CA GLU A 86 -10.09 18.50 -29.56
C GLU A 86 -9.56 17.15 -29.05
N ASN A 87 -8.54 17.22 -28.19
CA ASN A 87 -8.02 16.03 -27.51
C ASN A 87 -8.91 15.63 -26.33
N LEU A 88 -9.06 14.33 -26.08
CA LEU A 88 -9.91 13.82 -24.99
C LEU A 88 -9.39 12.49 -24.44
N VAL A 89 -9.49 12.31 -23.12
CA VAL A 89 -9.35 11.00 -22.46
C VAL A 89 -10.74 10.49 -22.07
N LEU A 90 -11.13 9.34 -22.62
CA LEU A 90 -12.39 8.65 -22.33
C LEU A 90 -12.12 7.44 -21.42
N ASP A 91 -12.93 7.28 -20.38
CA ASP A 91 -12.84 6.16 -19.44
C ASP A 91 -14.13 5.35 -19.41
N GLY A 92 -13.99 4.02 -19.39
CA GLY A 92 -15.10 3.08 -19.28
C GLY A 92 -15.67 2.60 -20.61
N LEU A 93 -14.85 2.50 -21.67
CA LEU A 93 -15.27 1.90 -22.93
C LEU A 93 -15.36 0.38 -22.80
N ARG A 94 -16.57 -0.17 -22.64
CA ARG A 94 -16.80 -1.61 -22.38
C ARG A 94 -17.47 -2.38 -23.52
N HIS A 95 -18.20 -1.70 -24.39
CA HIS A 95 -19.05 -2.32 -25.41
C HIS A 95 -18.53 -2.01 -26.83
N ALA A 96 -18.56 -3.02 -27.72
CA ALA A 96 -18.15 -2.87 -29.11
C ALA A 96 -19.08 -1.94 -29.91
N GLU A 97 -20.38 -1.95 -29.57
CA GLU A 97 -21.39 -1.06 -30.14
C GLU A 97 -21.08 0.41 -29.82
N ILE A 98 -20.68 0.69 -28.58
CA ILE A 98 -20.28 2.04 -28.14
C ILE A 98 -18.98 2.47 -28.82
N PHE A 99 -18.03 1.55 -29.02
CA PHE A 99 -16.82 1.85 -29.82
C PHE A 99 -17.19 2.22 -31.25
N THR A 100 -18.03 1.43 -31.91
CA THR A 100 -18.46 1.66 -33.30
C THR A 100 -19.14 3.02 -33.44
N GLU A 101 -20.01 3.35 -32.49
CA GLU A 101 -20.73 4.62 -32.48
C GLU A 101 -19.81 5.81 -32.13
N LEU A 102 -18.89 5.64 -31.19
CA LEU A 102 -17.85 6.62 -30.89
C LEU A 102 -17.01 6.92 -32.13
N GLN A 103 -16.54 5.89 -32.84
CA GLN A 103 -15.79 6.03 -34.08
C GLN A 103 -16.58 6.76 -35.16
N ARG A 104 -17.90 6.50 -35.26
CA ARG A 104 -18.79 7.19 -36.19
C ARG A 104 -18.94 8.69 -35.88
N GLN A 105 -19.11 9.04 -34.60
CA GLN A 105 -19.36 10.43 -34.19
C GLN A 105 -18.10 11.30 -34.18
N VAL A 106 -16.97 10.77 -33.68
CA VAL A 106 -15.71 11.50 -33.73
C VAL A 106 -15.15 11.53 -35.16
N GLY A 107 -15.47 10.51 -35.96
CA GLY A 107 -15.19 10.43 -37.38
C GLY A 107 -13.73 10.72 -37.72
N ASN A 108 -13.52 11.46 -38.81
CA ASN A 108 -12.17 11.85 -39.23
C ASN A 108 -11.64 13.11 -38.54
N SER A 109 -12.35 13.65 -37.53
CA SER A 109 -11.92 14.88 -36.85
C SER A 109 -10.76 14.65 -35.88
N VAL A 110 -10.56 13.41 -35.43
CA VAL A 110 -9.52 13.01 -34.47
C VAL A 110 -8.97 11.64 -34.81
N ASP A 111 -7.77 11.33 -34.31
CA ASP A 111 -7.26 9.97 -34.23
C ASP A 111 -7.80 9.31 -32.96
N LEU A 112 -8.63 8.27 -33.12
CA LEU A 112 -9.21 7.53 -32.01
C LEU A 112 -8.32 6.32 -31.68
N HIS A 113 -7.81 6.26 -30.46
CA HIS A 113 -7.07 5.12 -29.94
C HIS A 113 -7.82 4.46 -28.79
N VAL A 114 -7.89 3.13 -28.84
CA VAL A 114 -8.41 2.33 -27.72
C VAL A 114 -7.26 1.66 -26.99
N VAL A 115 -7.12 1.93 -25.70
CA VAL A 115 -6.15 1.27 -24.83
C VAL A 115 -6.90 0.25 -23.97
N HIS A 116 -6.61 -1.02 -24.16
CA HIS A 116 -7.18 -2.10 -23.36
C HIS A 116 -6.22 -2.53 -22.26
N ILE A 117 -6.66 -2.48 -21.01
CA ILE A 117 -5.91 -2.94 -19.84
C ILE A 117 -6.49 -4.27 -19.38
N ALA A 118 -5.63 -5.28 -19.26
CA ALA A 118 -6.01 -6.62 -18.82
C ALA A 118 -5.09 -7.11 -17.69
N ILE A 119 -5.66 -7.83 -16.72
CA ILE A 119 -4.90 -8.57 -15.70
C ILE A 119 -5.30 -10.03 -15.85
N GLN A 120 -4.33 -10.88 -16.18
CA GLN A 120 -4.56 -12.32 -16.38
C GLN A 120 -4.82 -13.04 -15.06
N ASP A 121 -4.17 -12.59 -13.98
CA ASP A 121 -4.38 -13.15 -12.65
C ASP A 121 -5.74 -12.72 -12.10
N ARG A 122 -6.69 -13.66 -12.09
CA ARG A 122 -8.04 -13.45 -11.57
C ARG A 122 -8.03 -13.11 -10.07
N ALA A 123 -7.11 -13.68 -9.29
CA ALA A 123 -7.03 -13.40 -7.86
C ALA A 123 -6.55 -11.96 -7.63
N ASP A 124 -5.53 -11.52 -8.35
CA ASP A 124 -5.06 -10.12 -8.30
C ASP A 124 -6.19 -9.15 -8.75
N ARG A 125 -6.92 -9.48 -9.82
CA ARG A 125 -8.05 -8.64 -10.26
C ARG A 125 -9.18 -8.58 -9.24
N ALA A 126 -9.56 -9.70 -8.62
CA ALA A 126 -10.59 -9.74 -7.58
C ALA A 126 -10.19 -8.91 -6.36
N ASP A 127 -8.94 -9.07 -5.93
CA ASP A 127 -8.33 -8.36 -4.83
C ASP A 127 -8.33 -6.84 -5.08
N ARG A 128 -7.96 -6.41 -6.29
CA ARG A 128 -8.02 -5.00 -6.73
C ARG A 128 -9.45 -4.48 -6.78
N ALA A 129 -10.38 -5.23 -7.37
CA ALA A 129 -11.79 -4.85 -7.47
C ALA A 129 -12.41 -4.63 -6.08
N LYS A 130 -12.09 -5.50 -5.10
CA LYS A 130 -12.53 -5.34 -3.71
C LYS A 130 -12.07 -4.03 -3.09
N ARG A 131 -10.84 -3.61 -3.37
CA ARG A 131 -10.25 -2.41 -2.75
C ARG A 131 -10.63 -1.11 -3.42
N SER A 132 -10.52 -1.04 -4.75
CA SER A 132 -10.80 0.22 -5.46
C SER A 132 -12.28 0.43 -5.75
N GLU A 133 -13.07 -0.63 -5.77
CA GLU A 133 -14.48 -0.57 -6.14
C GLU A 133 -15.41 -1.10 -5.04
N GLY A 134 -14.87 -1.53 -3.89
CA GLY A 134 -15.64 -1.95 -2.72
C GLY A 134 -16.35 -3.30 -2.87
N LEU A 135 -16.05 -4.07 -3.92
CA LEU A 135 -16.74 -5.33 -4.23
C LEU A 135 -16.38 -6.45 -3.23
N SER A 136 -17.37 -7.13 -2.69
CA SER A 136 -17.17 -8.42 -2.02
C SER A 136 -16.74 -9.50 -3.03
N ASN A 137 -16.18 -10.62 -2.53
CA ASN A 137 -15.82 -11.76 -3.39
C ASN A 137 -17.04 -12.28 -4.17
N GLN A 138 -18.22 -12.30 -3.56
CA GLN A 138 -19.44 -12.78 -4.17
C GLN A 138 -19.98 -11.81 -5.23
N GLU A 139 -19.90 -10.50 -4.98
CA GLU A 139 -20.22 -9.49 -5.97
C GLU A 139 -19.24 -9.52 -7.14
N PHE A 140 -17.94 -9.73 -6.88
CA PHE A 140 -16.95 -9.92 -7.93
C PHE A 140 -17.23 -11.18 -8.75
N GLU A 141 -17.58 -12.31 -8.13
CA GLU A 141 -17.95 -13.54 -8.86
C GLU A 141 -19.17 -13.36 -9.75
N THR A 142 -20.20 -12.68 -9.24
CA THR A 142 -21.40 -12.36 -10.01
C THR A 142 -21.06 -11.45 -11.18
N TYR A 143 -20.23 -10.43 -10.92
CA TYR A 143 -19.76 -9.48 -11.91
C TYR A 143 -18.93 -10.13 -13.02
N ASP A 144 -18.01 -11.02 -12.65
CA ASP A 144 -17.11 -11.73 -13.55
C ASP A 144 -17.85 -12.67 -14.53
N GLN A 145 -19.09 -13.04 -14.18
CA GLN A 145 -19.95 -13.89 -15.01
C GLN A 145 -20.91 -13.10 -15.90
N ASP A 146 -21.00 -11.77 -15.73
CA ASP A 146 -21.92 -10.87 -16.44
C ASP A 146 -21.60 -10.79 -17.95
N GLU A 147 -22.64 -10.67 -18.79
CA GLU A 147 -22.49 -10.54 -20.25
C GLU A 147 -21.70 -9.29 -20.66
N THR A 148 -21.79 -8.21 -19.88
CA THR A 148 -21.04 -6.96 -20.07
C THR A 148 -19.53 -7.20 -19.98
N GLU A 149 -19.08 -8.04 -19.05
CA GLU A 149 -17.66 -8.37 -18.90
C GLU A 149 -17.16 -9.32 -19.99
N LYS A 150 -18.01 -10.26 -20.42
CA LYS A 150 -17.72 -11.09 -21.61
C LYS A 150 -17.58 -10.26 -22.89
N GLN A 151 -18.21 -9.09 -22.98
CA GLN A 151 -18.01 -8.16 -24.09
C GLN A 151 -16.72 -7.34 -23.95
N VAL A 152 -16.28 -7.02 -22.73
CA VAL A 152 -14.96 -6.41 -22.49
C VAL A 152 -13.82 -7.33 -22.96
N GLU A 153 -14.00 -8.65 -22.95
CA GLU A 153 -13.05 -9.61 -23.55
C GLU A 153 -12.93 -9.47 -25.08
N GLN A 154 -13.88 -8.80 -25.75
CA GLN A 154 -13.81 -8.50 -27.19
C GLN A 154 -13.05 -7.20 -27.48
N ALA A 155 -12.82 -6.37 -26.46
CA ALA A 155 -12.10 -5.10 -26.61
C ALA A 155 -10.68 -5.20 -27.21
N PRO A 156 -9.89 -6.26 -26.99
CA PRO A 156 -8.63 -6.49 -27.70
C PRO A 156 -8.77 -6.46 -29.23
N ALA A 157 -9.92 -6.84 -29.80
CA ALA A 157 -10.12 -6.90 -31.25
C ALA A 157 -10.07 -5.52 -31.94
N TYR A 158 -10.37 -4.44 -31.19
CA TYR A 158 -10.34 -3.07 -31.68
C TYR A 158 -9.38 -2.17 -30.87
N ALA A 159 -8.57 -2.76 -29.99
CA ALA A 159 -7.56 -2.03 -29.22
C ALA A 159 -6.40 -1.59 -30.11
N SER A 160 -6.06 -0.31 -30.06
CA SER A 160 -4.80 0.20 -30.62
C SER A 160 -3.59 -0.26 -29.80
N LEU A 161 -3.78 -0.51 -28.51
CA LEU A 161 -2.75 -0.96 -27.59
C LEU A 161 -3.37 -1.81 -26.47
N SER A 162 -2.74 -2.96 -26.17
CA SER A 162 -3.09 -3.78 -25.01
C SER A 162 -1.92 -3.81 -24.01
N LEU A 163 -2.21 -3.57 -22.74
CA LEU A 163 -1.20 -3.54 -21.67
C LEU A 163 -1.61 -4.40 -20.48
N ASN A 164 -0.61 -4.88 -19.73
CA ASN A 164 -0.80 -5.64 -18.52
C ASN A 164 -1.09 -4.69 -17.34
N GLY A 165 -2.30 -4.73 -16.79
CA GLY A 165 -2.69 -3.92 -15.64
C GLY A 165 -1.92 -4.24 -14.35
N ALA A 166 -1.11 -5.30 -14.33
CA ALA A 166 -0.20 -5.59 -13.23
C ALA A 166 0.99 -4.60 -13.16
N ASP A 167 1.34 -3.94 -14.27
CA ASP A 167 2.41 -2.95 -14.29
C ASP A 167 1.99 -1.65 -13.55
N PRO A 168 2.92 -0.95 -12.88
CA PRO A 168 2.61 0.30 -12.19
C PRO A 168 1.96 1.35 -13.11
N ARG A 169 0.97 2.10 -12.60
CA ARG A 169 0.16 3.02 -13.44
C ARG A 169 0.99 4.09 -14.13
N GLY A 170 2.04 4.61 -13.48
CA GLY A 170 2.98 5.54 -14.09
C GLY A 170 3.74 4.96 -15.28
N GLU A 171 4.07 3.67 -15.25
CA GLU A 171 4.70 2.96 -16.38
C GLU A 171 3.72 2.74 -17.52
N LEU A 172 2.48 2.33 -17.20
CA LEU A 172 1.39 2.21 -18.16
C LEU A 172 1.15 3.53 -18.90
N ALA A 173 0.99 4.64 -18.16
CA ALA A 173 0.75 5.96 -18.73
C ALA A 173 1.90 6.39 -19.66
N ARG A 174 3.16 6.20 -19.23
CA ARG A 174 4.34 6.51 -20.07
C ARG A 174 4.38 5.66 -21.33
N THR A 175 3.99 4.39 -21.25
CA THR A 175 3.97 3.47 -22.40
C THR A 175 2.88 3.88 -23.39
N ILE A 176 1.70 4.26 -22.92
CA ILE A 176 0.60 4.78 -23.73
C ILE A 176 1.04 6.02 -24.49
N ILE A 177 1.55 7.03 -23.78
CA ILE A 177 1.98 8.30 -24.38
C ILE A 177 3.06 8.05 -25.42
N ARG A 178 4.11 7.28 -25.08
CA ARG A 178 5.22 7.00 -26.01
C ARG A 178 4.79 6.28 -27.28
N ARG A 179 3.84 5.35 -27.19
CA ARG A 179 3.41 4.52 -28.33
C ARG A 179 2.33 5.17 -29.19
N LEU A 180 1.41 5.91 -28.58
CA LEU A 180 0.29 6.51 -29.28
C LEU A 180 0.52 7.96 -29.66
N LEU A 181 1.38 8.66 -28.91
CA LEU A 181 1.63 10.09 -29.07
C LEU A 181 3.15 10.37 -29.17
N PRO A 182 3.87 9.79 -30.15
CA PRO A 182 5.32 9.93 -30.25
C PRO A 182 5.78 11.38 -30.48
N GLU A 183 4.95 12.17 -31.17
CA GLU A 183 5.18 13.59 -31.45
C GLU A 183 4.66 14.52 -30.35
N PHE A 184 3.99 13.98 -29.32
CA PHE A 184 3.52 14.82 -28.23
C PHE A 184 4.74 15.44 -27.55
N PRO A 185 4.79 16.79 -27.41
CA PRO A 185 5.94 17.49 -26.89
C PRO A 185 6.00 17.25 -25.38
N PHE A 186 6.46 16.08 -24.99
CA PHE A 186 6.80 15.80 -23.62
C PHE A 186 8.03 16.64 -23.34
N LYS A 187 7.86 17.77 -22.65
CA LYS A 187 9.01 18.45 -22.05
C LYS A 187 9.67 17.41 -21.15
N PRO A 188 10.85 16.89 -21.52
CA PRO A 188 11.50 15.90 -20.68
C PRO A 188 11.73 16.55 -19.31
N PRO A 189 11.65 15.77 -18.23
CA PRO A 189 12.03 16.28 -16.93
C PRO A 189 13.47 16.81 -17.02
N PRO A 190 13.84 17.84 -16.25
CA PRO A 190 15.19 18.38 -16.29
C PRO A 190 16.23 17.30 -15.91
N ASP A 191 17.37 17.32 -16.59
CA ASP A 191 18.55 16.50 -16.32
C ASP A 191 19.74 17.44 -16.11
N GLU A 192 20.40 17.35 -14.94
CA GLU A 192 21.64 18.08 -14.66
C GLU A 192 22.88 17.22 -14.93
N HIS A 193 22.70 16.04 -15.53
CA HIS A 193 23.74 15.11 -15.94
C HIS A 193 24.63 14.62 -14.79
N GLU A 194 24.09 14.54 -13.58
CA GLU A 194 24.77 14.01 -12.41
C GLU A 194 25.24 12.56 -12.63
N ALA A 195 26.50 12.29 -12.36
CA ALA A 195 27.08 10.95 -12.44
C ALA A 195 26.56 10.06 -11.29
N VAL A 196 26.34 8.78 -11.57
CA VAL A 196 25.93 7.81 -10.53
C VAL A 196 26.97 7.64 -9.41
N SER A 197 28.22 8.06 -9.64
CA SER A 197 29.24 8.14 -8.60
C SER A 197 28.88 9.11 -7.48
N ALA A 198 27.94 10.05 -7.70
CA ALA A 198 27.48 10.99 -6.68
C ALA A 198 26.87 10.33 -5.44
N MET A 199 26.34 9.11 -5.56
CA MET A 199 25.77 8.37 -4.43
C MET A 199 26.71 7.28 -3.86
N GLU A 200 27.96 7.21 -4.34
CA GLU A 200 28.95 6.28 -3.80
C GLU A 200 29.51 6.78 -2.48
N PRO A 201 29.86 5.90 -1.52
CA PRO A 201 29.81 4.44 -1.64
C PRO A 201 28.39 3.89 -1.44
N LEU A 202 28.00 2.80 -2.10
CA LEU A 202 26.72 2.13 -1.81
C LEU A 202 26.83 1.05 -0.72
N VAL A 203 28.02 0.58 -0.39
CA VAL A 203 28.23 -0.46 0.62
C VAL A 203 29.30 -0.02 1.60
N ILE A 204 29.24 -0.55 2.81
CA ILE A 204 30.30 -0.44 3.80
C ILE A 204 31.34 -1.54 3.54
N GLU A 205 32.63 -1.24 3.71
CA GLU A 205 33.69 -2.23 3.40
C GLU A 205 33.76 -3.38 4.42
N THR A 206 33.85 -3.10 5.74
CA THR A 206 33.92 -4.14 6.80
C THR A 206 33.51 -3.58 8.17
N GLY A 207 33.26 -4.46 9.16
CA GLY A 207 33.29 -4.10 10.58
C GLY A 207 32.00 -4.35 11.37
N LEU A 208 30.90 -4.69 10.69
CA LEU A 208 29.58 -4.91 11.30
C LEU A 208 29.06 -6.35 11.14
N GLU A 209 29.89 -7.27 10.64
CA GLU A 209 29.52 -8.68 10.41
C GLU A 209 29.10 -9.38 11.70
N GLY A 210 29.77 -9.07 12.82
CA GLY A 210 29.41 -9.60 14.14
C GLY A 210 27.98 -9.19 14.55
N LEU A 211 27.65 -7.91 14.38
CA LEU A 211 26.32 -7.37 14.69
C LEU A 211 25.24 -7.96 13.77
N ALA A 212 25.55 -8.14 12.48
CA ALA A 212 24.65 -8.80 11.53
C ALA A 212 24.37 -10.25 11.92
N ARG A 213 25.40 -11.03 12.31
CA ARG A 213 25.23 -12.41 12.78
C ARG A 213 24.45 -12.51 14.08
N ASP A 214 24.66 -11.57 15.01
CA ASP A 214 23.89 -11.50 16.25
C ASP A 214 22.41 -11.23 15.97
N LEU A 215 22.09 -10.29 15.07
CA LEU A 215 20.72 -10.02 14.64
C LEU A 215 20.08 -11.26 13.99
N ILE A 216 20.79 -11.94 13.09
CA ILE A 216 20.31 -13.17 12.44
C ILE A 216 19.99 -14.24 13.48
N ARG A 217 20.88 -14.47 14.44
CA ARG A 217 20.70 -15.46 15.50
C ARG A 217 19.48 -15.12 16.36
N GLU A 218 19.41 -13.90 16.89
CA GLU A 218 18.34 -13.47 17.81
C GLU A 218 16.97 -13.46 17.14
N ALA A 219 16.90 -13.00 15.89
CA ALA A 219 15.68 -13.00 15.10
C ALA A 219 15.20 -14.43 14.79
N GLY A 220 16.14 -15.31 14.42
CA GLY A 220 15.85 -16.72 14.14
C GLY A 220 15.42 -17.50 15.38
N ASP A 221 16.02 -17.21 16.55
CA ASP A 221 15.61 -17.82 17.82
C ASP A 221 14.23 -17.32 18.24
N PHE A 222 13.98 -16.02 18.15
CA PHE A 222 12.66 -15.45 18.44
C PHE A 222 11.57 -16.10 17.57
N ALA A 223 11.80 -16.24 16.27
CA ALA A 223 10.83 -16.87 15.36
C ALA A 223 10.49 -18.33 15.74
N LYS A 224 11.45 -19.09 16.30
CA LYS A 224 11.22 -20.47 16.76
C LYS A 224 10.46 -20.53 18.09
N GLU A 225 10.58 -19.50 18.92
CA GLU A 225 9.95 -19.43 20.23
C GLU A 225 8.48 -19.00 20.17
N VAL A 226 8.07 -18.27 19.12
CA VAL A 226 6.68 -17.85 18.94
C VAL A 226 5.80 -19.08 18.65
N PRO A 227 4.77 -19.36 19.48
CA PRO A 227 3.83 -20.43 19.20
C PRO A 227 3.12 -20.21 17.86
N ILE A 228 2.91 -21.29 17.09
CA ILE A 228 2.35 -21.19 15.74
C ILE A 228 0.96 -20.51 15.70
N GLY A 229 0.14 -20.71 16.74
CA GLY A 229 -1.17 -20.06 16.88
C GLY A 229 -1.09 -18.56 17.19
N LEU A 230 0.07 -18.04 17.58
CA LEU A 230 0.31 -16.62 17.87
C LEU A 230 1.09 -15.89 16.78
N ALA A 231 1.71 -16.61 15.83
CA ALA A 231 2.48 -16.01 14.75
C ALA A 231 1.62 -15.04 13.90
N GLN A 232 0.44 -15.47 13.46
CA GLN A 232 -0.45 -14.62 12.66
C GLN A 232 -1.04 -13.45 13.46
N PRO A 233 -1.61 -13.64 14.67
CA PRO A 233 -2.06 -12.52 15.50
C PRO A 233 -0.95 -11.49 15.78
N LEU A 234 0.26 -11.96 16.07
CA LEU A 234 1.41 -11.08 16.30
C LEU A 234 1.82 -10.32 15.05
N SER A 235 1.89 -11.01 13.91
CA SER A 235 2.20 -10.41 12.62
C SER A 235 1.17 -9.31 12.26
N ASN A 236 -0.13 -9.55 12.50
CA ASN A 236 -1.17 -8.53 12.30
C ASN A 236 -0.94 -7.30 13.18
N LEU A 237 -0.64 -7.50 14.46
CA LEU A 237 -0.35 -6.41 15.38
C LEU A 237 0.91 -5.64 14.98
N VAL A 238 1.95 -6.33 14.55
CA VAL A 238 3.20 -5.71 14.12
C VAL A 238 3.03 -4.89 12.84
N ARG A 239 2.15 -5.29 11.91
CA ARG A 239 1.78 -4.43 10.76
C ARG A 239 1.14 -3.13 11.23
N ALA A 240 0.21 -3.19 12.18
CA ALA A 240 -0.43 -2.00 12.76
C ALA A 240 0.61 -1.11 13.48
N MET A 241 1.54 -1.73 14.23
CA MET A 241 2.66 -1.03 14.86
C MET A 241 3.58 -0.37 13.84
N ASN A 242 3.99 -1.09 12.80
CA ASN A 242 4.85 -0.57 11.74
C ASN A 242 4.19 0.62 11.05
N CYS A 243 2.90 0.50 10.70
CA CYS A 243 2.09 1.59 10.16
C CYS A 243 2.08 2.82 11.08
N TYR A 244 1.74 2.63 12.36
CA TYR A 244 1.69 3.72 13.35
C TYR A 244 3.01 4.50 13.41
N TYR A 245 4.13 3.81 13.62
CA TYR A 245 5.44 4.46 13.77
C TYR A 245 6.00 4.99 12.46
N SER A 246 5.74 4.31 11.34
CA SER A 246 6.11 4.78 10.01
C SER A 246 5.43 6.11 9.69
N ASN A 247 4.14 6.27 10.01
CA ASN A 247 3.43 7.53 9.82
C ASN A 247 3.87 8.61 10.83
N ARG A 248 4.22 8.21 12.07
CA ARG A 248 4.73 9.13 13.09
C ARG A 248 6.01 9.83 12.66
N ILE A 249 6.92 9.11 12.01
CA ILE A 249 8.18 9.68 11.46
C ILE A 249 7.91 10.78 10.42
N GLU A 250 6.81 10.65 9.67
CA GLU A 250 6.35 11.63 8.68
C GLU A 250 5.53 12.78 9.32
N GLY A 251 5.44 12.83 10.66
CA GLY A 251 4.74 13.88 11.40
C GLY A 251 3.25 13.62 11.65
N TYR A 252 2.73 12.44 11.32
CA TYR A 252 1.34 12.09 11.59
C TYR A 252 1.21 11.06 12.72
N ASN A 253 0.59 11.47 13.82
CA ASN A 253 0.29 10.58 14.94
C ASN A 253 -1.14 10.02 14.78
N ALA A 254 -1.25 8.84 14.19
CA ALA A 254 -2.53 8.15 13.95
C ALA A 254 -3.10 7.58 15.26
N PRO A 255 -4.28 7.98 15.75
CA PRO A 255 -4.93 7.29 16.86
C PRO A 255 -5.09 5.80 16.53
N LEU A 256 -4.82 4.90 17.48
CA LEU A 256 -4.93 3.45 17.23
C LEU A 256 -6.35 3.04 16.84
N ALA A 257 -7.35 3.69 17.42
CA ALA A 257 -8.74 3.49 17.04
C ALA A 257 -9.00 3.83 15.55
N ASP A 258 -8.33 4.84 15.00
CA ASP A 258 -8.47 5.20 13.58
C ASP A 258 -7.85 4.14 12.67
N ILE A 259 -6.79 3.45 13.13
CA ILE A 259 -6.21 2.30 12.42
C ILE A 259 -7.21 1.15 12.40
N ASP A 260 -7.82 0.82 13.54
CA ASP A 260 -8.81 -0.27 13.62
C ASP A 260 -10.06 0.04 12.76
N LEU A 261 -10.54 1.29 12.78
CA LEU A 261 -11.62 1.77 11.91
C LEU A 261 -11.26 1.69 10.42
N ALA A 262 -10.04 2.09 10.06
CA ALA A 262 -9.58 1.98 8.68
C ALA A 262 -9.54 0.53 8.18
N LEU A 263 -9.15 -0.41 9.06
CA LEU A 263 -9.11 -1.83 8.76
C LEU A 263 -10.50 -2.47 8.66
N SER A 264 -11.50 -1.96 9.39
CA SER A 264 -12.90 -2.39 9.26
C SER A 264 -13.61 -1.78 8.04
N GLY A 265 -12.97 -0.82 7.36
CA GLY A 265 -13.57 -0.07 6.26
C GLY A 265 -14.56 1.01 6.72
N ASP A 266 -14.57 1.33 8.02
CA ASP A 266 -15.41 2.37 8.60
C ASP A 266 -14.66 3.71 8.58
N TYR A 267 -14.93 4.50 7.55
CA TYR A 267 -14.26 5.77 7.33
C TYR A 267 -15.03 6.95 7.91
N GLU A 268 -14.28 7.85 8.55
CA GLU A 268 -14.79 9.11 9.07
C GLU A 268 -15.26 10.05 7.95
N ARG A 269 -16.28 10.87 8.27
CA ARG A 269 -16.82 11.84 7.30
C ARG A 269 -15.88 13.01 7.06
N ASP A 270 -15.05 13.37 8.05
CA ASP A 270 -14.04 14.41 7.90
C ASP A 270 -12.99 14.00 6.86
N SER A 271 -12.72 14.88 5.89
CA SER A 271 -11.84 14.57 4.75
C SER A 271 -10.40 14.31 5.19
N ARG A 272 -9.91 15.02 6.21
CA ARG A 272 -8.55 14.87 6.72
C ARG A 272 -8.40 13.56 7.50
N LYS A 273 -9.34 13.23 8.39
CA LYS A 273 -9.36 11.93 9.08
C LYS A 273 -9.45 10.76 8.11
N ARG A 274 -10.35 10.85 7.13
CA ARG A 274 -10.50 9.84 6.07
C ARG A 274 -9.21 9.62 5.29
N TYR A 275 -8.50 10.71 4.96
CA TYR A 275 -7.20 10.64 4.29
C TYR A 275 -6.19 9.84 5.13
N HIS A 276 -6.11 10.13 6.43
CA HIS A 276 -5.21 9.43 7.33
C HIS A 276 -5.59 7.96 7.56
N GLN A 277 -6.89 7.65 7.64
CA GLN A 277 -7.38 6.27 7.68
C GLN A 277 -7.02 5.52 6.40
N ALA A 278 -7.21 6.13 5.23
CA ALA A 278 -6.80 5.55 3.95
C ALA A 278 -5.29 5.28 3.91
N GLN A 279 -4.48 6.23 4.40
CA GLN A 279 -3.03 6.08 4.52
C GLN A 279 -2.63 4.91 5.44
N ALA A 280 -3.29 4.75 6.59
CA ALA A 280 -3.02 3.68 7.53
C ALA A 280 -3.36 2.30 6.93
N LYS A 281 -4.56 2.17 6.36
CA LYS A 281 -4.95 0.97 5.62
C LYS A 281 -3.97 0.67 4.50
N ALA A 282 -3.57 1.68 3.73
CA ALA A 282 -2.64 1.52 2.63
C ALA A 282 -1.32 0.90 3.07
N HIS A 283 -0.74 1.42 4.15
CA HIS A 283 0.51 0.90 4.67
C HIS A 283 0.40 -0.58 5.09
N ILE A 284 -0.68 -0.93 5.82
CA ILE A 284 -0.89 -2.30 6.32
C ILE A 284 -1.14 -3.28 5.18
N GLU A 285 -1.98 -2.91 4.21
CA GLU A 285 -2.32 -3.77 3.08
C GLU A 285 -1.14 -3.95 2.12
N VAL A 286 -0.33 -2.90 1.87
CA VAL A 286 0.90 -3.03 1.07
C VAL A 286 1.89 -3.96 1.75
N GLN A 287 2.08 -3.81 3.07
CA GLN A 287 2.97 -4.69 3.82
C GLN A 287 2.51 -6.15 3.75
N ARG A 288 1.22 -6.43 4.00
CA ARG A 288 0.65 -7.76 3.85
C ARG A 288 0.84 -8.31 2.44
N TRP A 289 0.57 -7.49 1.42
CA TRP A 289 0.72 -7.88 0.02
C TRP A 289 2.16 -8.29 -0.34
N ILE A 290 3.17 -7.60 0.19
CA ILE A 290 4.58 -7.99 0.02
C ILE A 290 4.86 -9.34 0.68
N GLU A 291 4.36 -9.53 1.91
CA GLU A 291 4.61 -10.74 2.71
C GLU A 291 3.90 -11.98 2.17
N ASP A 292 2.74 -11.81 1.55
CA ASP A 292 2.01 -12.86 0.84
C ASP A 292 2.73 -13.32 -0.45
N GLY A 293 3.87 -12.73 -0.78
CA GLY A 293 4.75 -13.16 -1.87
C GLY A 293 4.38 -12.60 -3.25
N ASN A 294 3.51 -11.60 -3.33
CA ASN A 294 3.06 -11.01 -4.60
C ASN A 294 4.17 -10.28 -5.39
N LEU A 295 5.33 -10.06 -4.77
CA LEU A 295 6.54 -9.53 -5.40
C LEU A 295 7.75 -10.47 -5.26
N ALA A 296 7.52 -11.76 -4.97
CA ALA A 296 8.60 -12.71 -4.70
C ALA A 296 9.53 -12.96 -5.89
N ASP A 297 9.04 -12.74 -7.12
CA ASP A 297 9.78 -12.84 -8.38
C ASP A 297 10.63 -11.59 -8.67
N GLN A 298 10.45 -10.50 -7.93
CA GLN A 298 11.18 -9.25 -8.09
C GLN A 298 12.29 -9.12 -7.04
N PRO A 299 13.51 -8.67 -7.43
CA PRO A 299 14.50 -8.22 -6.45
C PRO A 299 13.94 -7.07 -5.60
N VAL A 300 14.04 -7.15 -4.27
CA VAL A 300 13.45 -6.18 -3.33
C VAL A 300 13.94 -4.74 -3.59
N CYS A 301 15.20 -4.59 -4.01
CA CYS A 301 15.80 -3.30 -4.34
C CYS A 301 15.75 -2.96 -5.84
N SER A 302 14.91 -3.62 -6.62
CA SER A 302 14.71 -3.27 -8.04
C SER A 302 13.82 -2.04 -8.19
N SER A 303 13.99 -1.34 -9.32
CA SER A 303 13.06 -0.27 -9.68
C SER A 303 11.62 -0.79 -9.79
N LYS A 304 11.43 -2.02 -10.27
CA LYS A 304 10.10 -2.62 -10.42
C LYS A 304 9.44 -2.86 -9.07
N PHE A 305 10.16 -3.43 -8.09
CA PHE A 305 9.65 -3.62 -6.73
C PHE A 305 9.28 -2.29 -6.09
N VAL A 306 10.19 -1.32 -6.08
CA VAL A 306 9.99 -0.01 -5.43
C VAL A 306 8.83 0.77 -6.06
N CYS A 307 8.71 0.76 -7.39
CA CYS A 307 7.57 1.38 -8.08
C CYS A 307 6.25 0.64 -7.82
N ALA A 308 6.25 -0.68 -7.72
CA ALA A 308 5.05 -1.45 -7.42
C ALA A 308 4.55 -1.21 -5.99
N VAL A 309 5.45 -1.13 -5.01
CA VAL A 309 5.11 -0.75 -3.63
C VAL A 309 4.50 0.66 -3.58
N HIS A 310 5.10 1.64 -4.27
CA HIS A 310 4.57 2.99 -4.34
C HIS A 310 3.22 3.08 -5.06
N ASP A 311 3.06 2.38 -6.18
CA ASP A 311 1.78 2.32 -6.92
C ASP A 311 0.66 1.73 -6.08
N ARG A 312 0.94 0.62 -5.40
CA ARG A 312 -0.03 -0.04 -4.53
C ARG A 312 -0.40 0.84 -3.36
N PHE A 313 0.58 1.48 -2.71
CA PHE A 313 0.34 2.41 -1.62
C PHE A 313 -0.60 3.55 -2.04
N LEU A 314 -0.35 4.18 -3.18
CA LEU A 314 -1.22 5.26 -3.68
C LEU A 314 -2.56 4.77 -4.26
N SER A 315 -2.72 3.47 -4.54
CA SER A 315 -3.99 2.89 -5.02
C SER A 315 -5.06 2.81 -3.94
N GLU A 316 -4.66 2.86 -2.68
CA GLU A 316 -5.55 2.74 -1.52
C GLU A 316 -6.18 4.07 -1.12
N PHE A 317 -5.74 5.18 -1.75
CA PHE A 317 -6.31 6.49 -1.54
C PHE A 317 -7.55 6.67 -2.45
N PRO A 318 -8.66 7.24 -1.93
CA PRO A 318 -9.87 7.46 -2.71
C PRO A 318 -9.69 8.56 -3.77
N GLU A 319 -8.76 9.49 -3.52
CA GLU A 319 -8.50 10.67 -4.34
C GLU A 319 -7.07 10.62 -4.89
N PRO A 320 -6.80 11.16 -6.09
CA PRO A 320 -5.45 11.38 -6.58
C PRO A 320 -4.64 12.25 -5.61
N GLN A 321 -3.35 11.96 -5.50
CA GLN A 321 -2.44 12.68 -4.60
C GLN A 321 -1.69 13.77 -5.36
N TRP A 322 -1.51 14.92 -4.71
CA TRP A 322 -0.93 16.12 -5.31
C TRP A 322 0.20 16.67 -4.45
N LEU A 323 1.28 17.07 -5.10
CA LEU A 323 2.34 17.87 -4.52
C LEU A 323 2.00 19.34 -4.76
N GLU A 324 1.87 20.13 -3.70
CA GLU A 324 1.80 21.59 -3.81
C GLU A 324 3.21 22.16 -3.82
N ASP A 325 3.49 23.04 -4.78
CA ASP A 325 4.60 23.97 -4.58
C ASP A 325 4.14 25.15 -3.71
N GLY A 326 5.09 25.78 -3.03
CA GLY A 326 4.80 26.96 -2.18
C GLY A 326 4.28 28.17 -2.95
N GLU A 327 4.16 28.08 -4.28
CA GLU A 327 3.68 29.13 -5.19
C GLU A 327 2.25 28.85 -5.71
N GLY A 328 1.59 27.79 -5.21
CA GLY A 328 0.19 27.46 -5.50
C GLY A 328 -0.02 26.59 -6.74
N SER A 329 1.04 26.14 -7.40
CA SER A 329 0.98 25.13 -8.45
C SER A 329 0.92 23.72 -7.83
N ARG A 330 0.21 22.82 -8.49
CA ARG A 330 0.02 21.44 -8.04
C ARG A 330 0.50 20.47 -9.11
N GLU A 331 1.32 19.50 -8.71
CA GLU A 331 1.71 18.39 -9.58
C GLU A 331 1.12 17.08 -9.06
N LEU A 332 0.55 16.29 -9.97
CA LEU A 332 0.04 14.97 -9.65
C LEU A 332 1.20 14.06 -9.21
N VAL A 333 1.07 13.44 -8.03
CA VAL A 333 1.94 12.34 -7.63
C VAL A 333 1.51 11.09 -8.39
N ILE A 334 2.31 10.71 -9.38
CA ILE A 334 2.01 9.58 -10.26
C ILE A 334 2.26 8.26 -9.49
N PRO A 335 1.24 7.41 -9.32
CA PRO A 335 1.44 6.11 -8.69
C PRO A 335 2.44 5.22 -9.43
N GLY A 336 3.43 4.75 -8.69
CA GLY A 336 4.60 4.02 -9.22
C GLY A 336 5.46 4.79 -10.24
N GLY A 337 5.17 6.07 -10.49
CA GLY A 337 5.93 6.90 -11.42
C GLY A 337 6.92 7.80 -10.70
N PHE A 338 8.13 7.94 -11.25
CA PHE A 338 9.10 8.91 -10.73
C PHE A 338 8.62 10.35 -10.86
N ARG A 339 9.00 11.20 -9.90
CA ARG A 339 8.73 12.64 -9.91
C ARG A 339 9.29 13.31 -11.16
N ARG A 340 8.65 14.39 -11.60
CA ARG A 340 9.08 15.15 -12.79
C ARG A 340 9.63 16.54 -12.48
N VAL A 341 9.47 17.00 -11.24
CA VAL A 341 10.05 18.25 -10.73
C VAL A 341 11.16 17.99 -9.74
N PHE A 342 11.99 19.01 -9.55
CA PHE A 342 13.00 19.05 -8.49
C PHE A 342 12.33 18.93 -7.12
N ALA A 343 13.05 18.33 -6.18
CA ALA A 343 12.63 18.21 -4.80
C ALA A 343 13.75 18.72 -3.90
N THR A 344 13.41 19.11 -2.68
CA THR A 344 14.38 19.46 -1.64
C THR A 344 13.93 18.79 -0.35
N VAL A 345 14.82 18.05 0.30
CA VAL A 345 14.52 17.27 1.51
C VAL A 345 15.40 17.76 2.65
N GLY A 346 14.87 18.66 3.47
CA GLY A 346 15.70 19.35 4.47
C GLY A 346 16.80 20.15 3.80
N LYS A 347 18.07 19.71 3.94
CA LYS A 347 19.24 20.30 3.27
C LYS A 347 19.71 19.52 2.04
N HIS A 348 19.15 18.33 1.81
CA HIS A 348 19.53 17.46 0.71
C HIS A 348 18.82 17.86 -0.58
N VAL A 349 19.58 17.90 -1.67
CA VAL A 349 19.08 18.07 -3.03
C VAL A 349 19.27 16.74 -3.77
N PRO A 350 18.20 15.94 -3.97
CA PRO A 350 18.27 14.68 -4.69
C PRO A 350 18.56 14.90 -6.18
N PRO A 351 18.97 13.85 -6.92
CA PRO A 351 19.24 13.94 -8.35
C PRO A 351 18.10 14.55 -9.15
N SER A 352 18.42 15.20 -10.26
CA SER A 352 17.46 15.75 -11.20
C SER A 352 16.44 14.69 -11.66
N PRO A 353 15.18 15.06 -11.92
CA PRO A 353 14.12 14.11 -12.27
C PRO A 353 14.45 13.11 -13.38
N ALA A 354 15.11 13.55 -14.45
CA ALA A 354 15.50 12.66 -15.55
C ALA A 354 16.70 11.75 -15.20
N ALA A 355 17.41 12.03 -14.10
CA ALA A 355 18.46 11.19 -13.56
C ALA A 355 17.96 9.96 -12.80
N ILE A 356 16.76 10.03 -12.23
CA ILE A 356 16.26 8.99 -11.31
C ILE A 356 16.40 7.57 -11.91
N PRO A 357 16.04 7.29 -13.19
CA PRO A 357 16.22 5.96 -13.77
C PRO A 357 17.68 5.45 -13.76
N ARG A 358 18.67 6.32 -14.06
CA ARG A 358 20.09 5.89 -14.06
C ARG A 358 20.60 5.60 -12.65
N PHE A 359 20.15 6.36 -11.66
CA PHE A 359 20.49 6.13 -10.25
C PHE A 359 19.81 4.86 -9.72
N MET A 360 18.53 4.65 -10.00
CA MET A 360 17.81 3.43 -9.63
C MET A 360 18.41 2.18 -10.28
N ASN A 361 18.92 2.27 -11.52
CA ASN A 361 19.63 1.15 -12.15
C ASN A 361 20.93 0.79 -11.41
N ARG A 362 21.71 1.79 -10.97
CA ARG A 362 22.92 1.54 -10.17
C ARG A 362 22.59 0.99 -8.79
N PHE A 363 21.54 1.51 -8.15
CA PHE A 363 21.01 1.02 -6.87
C PHE A 363 20.64 -0.47 -6.97
N GLU A 364 19.85 -0.85 -7.97
CA GLU A 364 19.43 -2.23 -8.21
C GLU A 364 20.62 -3.17 -8.49
N LYS A 365 21.62 -2.71 -9.26
CA LYS A 365 22.83 -3.52 -9.52
C LYS A 365 23.60 -3.88 -8.25
N VAL A 366 23.55 -3.03 -7.23
CA VAL A 366 24.27 -3.26 -5.96
C VAL A 366 23.44 -4.09 -5.00
N TYR A 367 22.16 -3.77 -4.81
CA TYR A 367 21.33 -4.37 -3.76
C TYR A 367 20.35 -5.44 -4.23
N GLY A 368 20.07 -5.54 -5.53
CA GLY A 368 19.04 -6.43 -6.06
C GLY A 368 19.37 -7.91 -5.90
N ASN A 369 20.64 -8.30 -6.06
CA ASN A 369 21.05 -9.71 -6.14
C ASN A 369 22.04 -10.10 -5.02
N LEU A 370 21.73 -9.74 -3.78
CA LEU A 370 22.54 -10.11 -2.61
C LEU A 370 22.39 -11.61 -2.30
N ALA A 371 23.53 -12.30 -2.15
CA ALA A 371 23.57 -13.77 -2.18
C ALA A 371 23.29 -14.44 -0.82
N SER A 372 23.50 -13.75 0.30
CA SER A 372 23.42 -14.35 1.65
C SER A 372 22.58 -13.52 2.63
N PRO A 373 21.96 -14.14 3.66
CA PRO A 373 21.28 -13.40 4.72
C PRO A 373 22.16 -12.34 5.38
N GLU A 374 23.44 -12.65 5.64
CA GLU A 374 24.40 -11.70 6.22
C GLU A 374 24.60 -10.48 5.30
N SER A 375 24.77 -10.69 3.99
CA SER A 375 24.90 -9.58 3.03
C SER A 375 23.62 -8.74 2.92
N ILE A 376 22.43 -9.35 3.03
CA ILE A 376 21.16 -8.60 2.99
C ILE A 376 21.00 -7.75 4.25
N VAL A 377 21.33 -8.30 5.42
CA VAL A 377 21.27 -7.58 6.70
C VAL A 377 22.23 -6.38 6.69
N LEU A 378 23.48 -6.58 6.26
CA LEU A 378 24.46 -5.50 6.15
C LEU A 378 24.06 -4.42 5.13
N ALA A 379 23.35 -4.81 4.06
CA ALA A 379 22.89 -3.89 3.03
C ALA A 379 21.57 -3.17 3.38
N ALA A 380 20.83 -3.60 4.39
CA ALA A 380 19.50 -3.06 4.69
C ALA A 380 19.55 -1.55 4.98
N ALA A 381 20.48 -1.09 5.83
CA ALA A 381 20.61 0.33 6.15
C ALA A 381 21.20 1.15 4.99
N PRO A 382 22.28 0.73 4.30
CA PRO A 382 22.74 1.43 3.10
C PRO A 382 21.67 1.55 2.01
N ALA A 383 20.94 0.47 1.71
CA ALA A 383 19.85 0.52 0.73
C ALA A 383 18.72 1.46 1.17
N HIS A 384 18.36 1.44 2.46
CA HIS A 384 17.39 2.36 3.04
C HIS A 384 17.78 3.82 2.78
N HIS A 385 19.02 4.20 3.14
CA HIS A 385 19.50 5.55 2.95
C HIS A 385 19.59 5.92 1.47
N ARG A 386 20.20 5.07 0.62
CA ARG A 386 20.43 5.41 -0.79
C ARG A 386 19.11 5.56 -1.56
N LEU A 387 18.06 4.84 -1.19
CA LEU A 387 16.73 5.08 -1.78
C LEU A 387 16.16 6.45 -1.37
N LEU A 388 16.31 6.85 -0.10
CA LEU A 388 15.91 8.18 0.38
C LEU A 388 16.72 9.30 -0.28
N TRP A 389 18.02 9.07 -0.49
CA TRP A 389 18.92 10.00 -1.16
C TRP A 389 18.55 10.21 -2.63
N ILE A 390 18.17 9.14 -3.36
CA ILE A 390 17.66 9.23 -4.73
C ILE A 390 16.32 9.99 -4.76
N HIS A 391 15.48 9.79 -3.75
CA HIS A 391 14.17 10.42 -3.61
C HIS A 391 13.30 10.33 -4.88
N PRO A 392 12.97 9.11 -5.35
CA PRO A 392 12.43 8.90 -6.69
C PRO A 392 10.99 9.41 -6.90
N PHE A 393 10.17 9.54 -5.84
CA PHE A 393 8.74 9.85 -5.95
C PHE A 393 8.40 11.27 -5.50
N GLY A 394 7.22 11.76 -5.88
CA GLY A 394 6.72 13.08 -5.46
C GLY A 394 6.29 13.11 -3.98
N ASP A 395 5.83 11.99 -3.45
CA ASP A 395 5.55 11.77 -2.02
C ASP A 395 5.78 10.28 -1.70
N GLY A 396 5.81 9.92 -0.41
CA GLY A 396 5.81 8.53 0.04
C GLY A 396 7.19 7.89 0.15
N ASN A 397 8.27 8.60 -0.21
CA ASN A 397 9.64 8.06 -0.23
C ASN A 397 10.05 7.42 1.12
N GLY A 398 9.76 8.07 2.25
CA GLY A 398 10.03 7.55 3.59
C GLY A 398 9.35 6.21 3.87
N ARG A 399 8.04 6.13 3.57
CA ARG A 399 7.20 4.94 3.78
C ARG A 399 7.66 3.79 2.88
N VAL A 400 7.93 4.06 1.60
CA VAL A 400 8.42 3.07 0.64
C VAL A 400 9.80 2.53 1.07
N ALA A 401 10.72 3.39 1.52
CA ALA A 401 12.03 2.96 2.00
C ALA A 401 11.93 2.05 3.23
N ARG A 402 11.03 2.35 4.18
CA ARG A 402 10.76 1.50 5.34
C ARG A 402 10.13 0.16 4.96
N LEU A 403 9.15 0.15 4.06
CA LEU A 403 8.55 -1.09 3.54
C LEU A 403 9.57 -1.96 2.77
N MET A 404 10.45 -1.34 1.98
CA MET A 404 11.55 -2.04 1.31
C MET A 404 12.53 -2.64 2.32
N SER A 405 12.91 -1.88 3.34
CA SER A 405 13.85 -2.36 4.38
C SER A 405 13.25 -3.51 5.19
N ASP A 406 11.96 -3.42 5.52
CA ASP A 406 11.21 -4.49 6.17
C ASP A 406 11.18 -5.75 5.29
N ALA A 407 10.92 -5.61 3.98
CA ALA A 407 10.95 -6.73 3.04
C ALA A 407 12.35 -7.38 2.92
N MET A 408 13.42 -6.58 2.89
CA MET A 408 14.80 -7.08 2.89
C MET A 408 15.08 -7.92 4.14
N LEU A 409 14.78 -7.38 5.32
CA LEU A 409 15.01 -8.04 6.61
C LEU A 409 14.14 -9.28 6.78
N SER A 410 12.86 -9.21 6.42
CA SER A 410 11.94 -10.35 6.45
C SER A 410 12.43 -11.51 5.58
N ARG A 411 12.95 -11.22 4.37
CA ARG A 411 13.55 -12.24 3.49
C ARG A 411 14.82 -12.85 4.07
N ALA A 412 15.68 -12.05 4.69
CA ALA A 412 16.95 -12.51 5.26
C ALA A 412 16.75 -13.33 6.55
N LEU A 413 15.86 -12.87 7.43
CA LEU A 413 15.72 -13.35 8.80
C LEU A 413 14.61 -14.40 8.96
N ARG A 414 13.70 -14.52 7.99
CA ARG A 414 12.58 -15.47 7.99
C ARG A 414 11.69 -15.36 9.24
N THR A 415 11.50 -14.14 9.73
CA THR A 415 10.74 -13.86 10.95
C THR A 415 9.24 -13.70 10.74
N HIS A 416 8.73 -13.71 9.49
CA HIS A 416 7.29 -13.58 9.19
C HIS A 416 6.64 -12.33 9.85
N SER A 417 7.39 -11.22 9.90
CA SER A 417 6.91 -9.91 10.39
C SER A 417 6.42 -9.89 11.83
N ILE A 418 7.05 -10.67 12.71
CA ILE A 418 6.78 -10.66 14.17
C ILE A 418 7.50 -9.54 14.93
N TRP A 419 8.22 -8.67 14.23
CA TRP A 419 8.85 -7.46 14.74
C TRP A 419 9.03 -6.46 13.60
N SER A 420 9.30 -5.19 13.91
CA SER A 420 9.62 -4.17 12.90
C SER A 420 10.59 -3.13 13.46
N VAL A 421 11.45 -2.59 12.60
CA VAL A 421 12.44 -1.56 12.96
C VAL A 421 11.80 -0.19 13.22
N SER A 422 10.64 0.11 12.61
CA SER A 422 10.04 1.45 12.59
C SER A 422 9.75 2.01 13.98
N ARG A 423 9.37 1.17 14.95
CA ARG A 423 9.19 1.59 16.35
C ARG A 423 10.48 2.18 16.93
N GLY A 424 11.60 1.47 16.73
CA GLY A 424 12.89 1.91 17.24
C GLY A 424 13.39 3.17 16.53
N LEU A 425 13.21 3.27 15.21
CA LEU A 425 13.55 4.48 14.45
C LEU A 425 12.72 5.68 14.92
N ALA A 426 11.42 5.49 15.12
CA ALA A 426 10.53 6.56 15.54
C ALA A 426 10.78 6.99 16.99
N ASN A 427 11.23 6.09 17.87
CA ASN A 427 11.61 6.46 19.25
C ASN A 427 12.96 7.18 19.31
N ASN A 428 13.79 7.01 18.28
CA ASN A 428 15.08 7.68 18.13
C ASN A 428 15.08 8.62 16.92
N GLU A 429 13.93 9.26 16.63
CA GLU A 429 13.69 10.00 15.38
C GLU A 429 14.73 11.10 15.13
N VAL A 430 15.13 11.81 16.19
CA VAL A 430 16.12 12.89 16.12
C VAL A 430 17.48 12.36 15.67
N GLU A 431 17.96 11.28 16.29
CA GLU A 431 19.23 10.65 15.94
C GLU A 431 19.16 10.01 14.55
N TYR A 432 18.07 9.30 14.25
CA TYR A 432 17.82 8.70 12.93
C TYR A 432 17.90 9.75 11.80
N LYS A 433 17.20 10.88 11.94
CA LYS A 433 17.24 11.98 10.95
C LYS A 433 18.63 12.64 10.89
N ALA A 434 19.32 12.76 12.02
CA ALA A 434 20.67 13.32 12.05
C ALA A 434 21.69 12.43 11.31
N LEU A 435 21.60 11.10 11.49
CA LEU A 435 22.48 10.13 10.81
C LEU A 435 22.20 10.04 9.31
N ILE A 436 20.92 10.13 8.88
CA ILE A 436 20.59 10.26 7.45
C ILE A 436 21.24 11.52 6.87
N ALA A 437 21.08 12.67 7.53
CA ALA A 437 21.68 13.92 7.07
C ALA A 437 23.22 13.87 7.09
N ALA A 438 23.83 13.09 7.99
CA ALA A 438 25.27 12.86 8.01
C ALA A 438 25.73 12.01 6.80
N CYS A 439 24.94 11.00 6.41
CA CYS A 439 25.20 10.18 5.23
C CYS A 439 25.09 10.95 3.90
N ASP A 440 24.41 12.11 3.89
CA ASP A 440 24.32 13.01 2.74
C ASP A 440 25.57 13.88 2.57
N GLN A 441 26.46 13.91 3.57
CA GLN A 441 27.69 14.71 3.53
C GLN A 441 28.75 14.08 2.64
N THR A 442 29.57 14.93 2.03
CA THR A 442 30.74 14.51 1.27
C THR A 442 31.79 13.87 2.16
N ARG A 443 32.64 13.02 1.57
CA ARG A 443 33.78 12.40 2.27
C ARG A 443 34.64 13.38 3.07
N ARG A 444 35.08 12.95 4.24
CA ARG A 444 35.92 13.68 5.21
C ARG A 444 37.40 13.30 5.07
N GLY A 445 38.02 13.76 3.99
CA GLY A 445 39.43 13.46 3.69
C GLY A 445 39.67 12.04 3.18
N ASP A 446 40.95 11.63 3.13
CA ASP A 446 41.39 10.42 2.39
C ASP A 446 41.10 9.09 3.10
N LEU A 447 40.77 9.12 4.39
CA LEU A 447 40.45 7.94 5.19
C LEU A 447 38.94 7.62 5.21
N ASP A 448 38.11 8.48 4.63
CA ASP A 448 36.64 8.37 4.67
C ASP A 448 36.08 7.73 3.39
N GLY A 449 36.66 6.59 3.02
CA GLY A 449 36.31 5.84 1.82
C GLY A 449 36.72 6.51 0.51
N ARG A 450 36.32 5.88 -0.60
CA ARG A 450 36.66 6.33 -1.97
C ARG A 450 35.49 6.92 -2.76
N GLY A 451 34.29 6.88 -2.19
CA GLY A 451 33.09 7.46 -2.80
C GLY A 451 33.00 8.98 -2.65
N ASN A 452 31.94 9.58 -3.20
CA ASN A 452 31.69 11.01 -3.07
C ASN A 452 31.06 11.37 -1.71
N LEU A 453 30.24 10.47 -1.16
CA LEU A 453 29.63 10.57 0.16
C LEU A 453 30.51 9.90 1.22
N SER A 454 30.30 10.29 2.49
CA SER A 454 31.06 9.77 3.63
C SER A 454 30.77 8.27 3.89
N GLU A 455 31.81 7.45 3.89
CA GLU A 455 31.71 6.02 4.24
C GLU A 455 31.60 5.81 5.76
N SER A 456 32.30 6.63 6.54
CA SER A 456 32.21 6.62 8.01
C SER A 456 30.80 6.96 8.48
N ALA A 457 30.16 7.98 7.90
CA ALA A 457 28.75 8.29 8.22
C ALA A 457 27.81 7.13 7.82
N LEU A 458 28.04 6.50 6.67
CA LEU A 458 27.25 5.33 6.24
C LEU A 458 27.44 4.14 7.21
N THR A 459 28.65 3.95 7.71
CA THR A 459 28.98 2.90 8.69
C THR A 459 28.32 3.18 10.03
N GLU A 460 28.38 4.42 10.54
CA GLU A 460 27.71 4.87 11.76
C GLU A 460 26.19 4.67 11.66
N PHE A 461 25.57 5.07 10.54
CA PHE A 461 24.15 4.84 10.30
C PHE A 461 23.80 3.35 10.24
N THR A 462 24.65 2.53 9.60
CA THR A 462 24.42 1.09 9.52
C THR A 462 24.52 0.44 10.90
N GLU A 463 25.50 0.83 11.72
CA GLU A 463 25.63 0.34 13.09
C GLU A 463 24.40 0.71 13.94
N PHE A 464 23.98 1.98 13.89
CA PHE A 464 22.76 2.45 14.56
C PHE A 464 21.54 1.63 14.13
N PHE A 465 21.31 1.49 12.83
CA PHE A 465 20.15 0.80 12.31
C PHE A 465 20.10 -0.67 12.72
N LEU A 466 21.24 -1.38 12.68
CA LEU A 466 21.34 -2.77 13.10
C LEU A 466 21.19 -2.93 14.62
N LYS A 467 21.72 -2.00 15.42
CA LYS A 467 21.48 -1.97 16.88
C LYS A 467 19.99 -1.79 17.18
N ILE A 468 19.32 -0.87 16.50
CA ILE A 468 17.87 -0.67 16.64
C ILE A 468 17.10 -1.94 16.26
N CYS A 469 17.48 -2.61 15.17
CA CYS A 469 16.87 -3.90 14.79
C CYS A 469 17.01 -4.93 15.91
N LEU A 470 18.23 -5.10 16.44
CA LEU A 470 18.53 -6.05 17.51
C LEU A 470 17.74 -5.75 18.79
N GLU A 471 17.63 -4.47 19.16
CA GLU A 471 16.82 -4.02 20.30
C GLU A 471 15.34 -4.31 20.10
N GLN A 472 14.79 -4.05 18.90
CA GLN A 472 13.38 -4.33 18.62
C GLN A 472 13.09 -5.84 18.64
N VAL A 473 13.98 -6.67 18.09
CA VAL A 473 13.88 -8.14 18.19
C VAL A 473 13.87 -8.59 19.64
N ARG A 474 14.82 -8.12 20.46
CA ARG A 474 14.92 -8.48 21.88
C ARG A 474 13.72 -7.99 22.68
N PHE A 475 13.23 -6.80 22.40
CA PHE A 475 12.02 -6.26 23.00
C PHE A 475 10.81 -7.16 22.70
N MET A 476 10.57 -7.47 21.43
CA MET A 476 9.45 -8.32 21.03
C MET A 476 9.57 -9.74 21.60
N ARG A 477 10.78 -10.34 21.54
CA ARG A 477 11.07 -11.66 22.12
C ARG A 477 10.76 -11.71 23.60
N LYS A 478 11.18 -10.69 24.37
CA LYS A 478 10.87 -10.59 25.80
C LYS A 478 9.36 -10.50 26.04
N ARG A 479 8.67 -9.62 25.31
CA ARG A 479 7.22 -9.40 25.48
C ARG A 479 6.36 -10.59 25.08
N MET A 480 6.84 -11.42 24.16
CA MET A 480 6.14 -12.61 23.67
C MET A 480 6.44 -13.87 24.49
N ARG A 481 7.22 -13.77 25.57
CA ARG A 481 7.34 -14.87 26.51
C ARG A 481 5.97 -15.21 27.11
N LEU A 482 5.62 -16.49 27.07
CA LEU A 482 4.28 -16.97 27.40
C LEU A 482 3.85 -16.63 28.84
N ASP A 483 4.80 -16.63 29.78
CA ASP A 483 4.59 -16.23 31.17
C ASP A 483 4.27 -14.73 31.29
N GLU A 484 5.01 -13.86 30.61
CA GLU A 484 4.72 -12.42 30.60
C GLU A 484 3.35 -12.12 29.98
N LEU A 485 3.05 -12.71 28.81
CA LEU A 485 1.80 -12.48 28.10
C LEU A 485 0.59 -12.99 28.89
N SER A 486 0.69 -14.20 29.46
CA SER A 486 -0.37 -14.80 30.28
C SER A 486 -0.64 -13.94 31.53
N ASN A 487 0.39 -13.46 32.21
CA ASN A 487 0.24 -12.57 33.37
C ASN A 487 -0.40 -11.22 33.03
N HIS A 488 -0.19 -10.69 31.81
CA HIS A 488 -0.85 -9.46 31.36
C HIS A 488 -2.33 -9.69 31.03
N ILE A 489 -2.65 -10.81 30.38
CA ILE A 489 -4.03 -11.19 30.07
C ILE A 489 -4.82 -11.45 31.36
N GLU A 490 -4.27 -12.17 32.33
CA GLU A 490 -4.91 -12.42 33.62
C GLU A 490 -5.25 -11.10 34.33
N ARG A 491 -4.29 -10.17 34.42
CA ARG A 491 -4.52 -8.83 35.02
C ARG A 491 -5.58 -8.01 34.27
N TRP A 492 -5.61 -8.10 32.95
CA TRP A 492 -6.64 -7.44 32.15
C TRP A 492 -8.02 -8.03 32.43
N VAL A 493 -8.16 -9.37 32.43
CA VAL A 493 -9.43 -10.04 32.74
C VAL A 493 -9.91 -9.69 34.15
N GLU A 494 -9.03 -9.70 35.15
CA GLU A 494 -9.35 -9.31 36.53
C GLU A 494 -9.92 -7.88 36.58
N THR A 495 -9.25 -6.94 35.91
CA THR A 495 -9.67 -5.54 35.85
C THR A 495 -11.02 -5.38 35.16
N ALA A 496 -11.18 -5.99 33.98
CA ALA A 496 -12.41 -5.94 33.19
C ALA A 496 -13.60 -6.62 33.89
N SER A 497 -13.34 -7.68 34.66
CA SER A 497 -14.35 -8.38 35.46
C SER A 497 -14.79 -7.56 36.68
N ALA A 498 -13.84 -6.89 37.36
CA ALA A 498 -14.12 -6.14 38.59
C ALA A 498 -14.82 -4.80 38.32
N TYR A 499 -14.32 -4.05 37.36
CA TYR A 499 -14.72 -2.66 37.15
C TYR A 499 -15.56 -2.44 35.89
N GLY A 500 -15.65 -3.44 35.01
CA GLY A 500 -16.04 -3.21 33.62
C GLY A 500 -14.93 -2.45 32.90
N GLU A 501 -14.93 -2.50 31.57
CA GLU A 501 -14.01 -1.66 30.84
C GLU A 501 -14.48 -0.20 30.82
N GLY A 502 -13.64 0.70 31.35
CA GLY A 502 -13.74 2.12 31.04
C GLY A 502 -13.45 2.31 29.56
N GLY A 503 -14.51 2.33 28.75
CA GLY A 503 -14.41 2.28 27.29
C GLY A 503 -13.52 3.39 26.71
N ASN A 504 -12.72 3.02 25.71
CA ASN A 504 -12.41 3.95 24.63
C ASN A 504 -13.74 4.23 23.92
N GLN A 505 -14.02 5.50 23.59
CA GLN A 505 -15.34 5.99 23.15
C GLN A 505 -15.93 5.32 21.88
N ALA A 506 -15.23 4.37 21.25
CA ALA A 506 -15.66 3.67 20.04
C ALA A 506 -16.37 2.32 20.28
N SER A 507 -16.17 1.64 21.42
CA SER A 507 -16.80 0.33 21.68
C SER A 507 -17.77 0.41 22.88
N GLY A 508 -19.00 0.81 22.60
CA GLY A 508 -20.05 0.89 23.61
C GLY A 508 -20.36 -0.47 24.26
N SER A 509 -19.80 -0.72 25.45
CA SER A 509 -20.54 -1.15 26.64
C SER A 509 -19.59 -1.30 27.82
N GLY A 510 -19.81 -0.56 28.91
CA GLY A 510 -19.16 -0.80 30.22
C GLY A 510 -19.62 -2.10 30.90
N GLN A 511 -19.79 -3.18 30.12
CA GLN A 511 -20.13 -4.51 30.63
C GLN A 511 -18.89 -5.13 31.28
N ARG A 512 -19.11 -5.83 32.39
CA ARG A 512 -18.08 -6.64 33.03
C ARG A 512 -17.82 -7.88 32.21
N LEU A 513 -16.56 -8.20 32.02
CA LEU A 513 -16.12 -9.45 31.40
C LEU A 513 -16.39 -10.62 32.38
N ASP A 514 -16.81 -11.77 31.88
CA ASP A 514 -16.92 -12.98 32.70
C ASP A 514 -15.50 -13.46 33.12
N PRO A 515 -15.24 -13.72 34.41
CA PRO A 515 -13.94 -14.21 34.88
C PRO A 515 -13.46 -15.51 34.21
N ALA A 516 -14.38 -16.32 33.66
CA ALA A 516 -14.04 -17.52 32.89
C ALA A 516 -13.27 -17.21 31.60
N ALA A 517 -13.24 -15.95 31.15
CA ALA A 517 -12.39 -15.47 30.07
C ALA A 517 -10.90 -15.73 30.32
N GLY A 518 -10.43 -15.63 31.57
CA GLY A 518 -9.01 -15.82 31.92
C GLY A 518 -8.52 -17.24 31.59
N PRO A 519 -9.12 -18.29 32.20
CA PRO A 519 -8.80 -19.68 31.87
C PRO A 519 -8.97 -20.00 30.39
N LEU A 520 -10.00 -19.45 29.74
CA LEU A 520 -10.25 -19.66 28.31
C LEU A 520 -9.12 -19.10 27.44
N LEU A 521 -8.74 -17.84 27.63
CA LEU A 521 -7.65 -17.21 26.87
C LEU A 521 -6.32 -17.92 27.12
N LYS A 522 -6.05 -18.32 28.37
CA LYS A 522 -4.84 -19.09 28.70
C LYS A 522 -4.81 -20.43 27.96
N ALA A 523 -5.93 -21.15 27.92
CA ALA A 523 -6.03 -22.39 27.14
C ALA A 523 -5.80 -22.13 25.64
N ILE A 524 -6.37 -21.06 25.08
CA ILE A 524 -6.13 -20.68 23.68
C ILE A 524 -4.65 -20.34 23.44
N LEU A 525 -3.97 -19.63 24.34
CA LEU A 525 -2.54 -19.33 24.19
C LEU A 525 -1.66 -20.59 24.18
N HIS A 526 -2.01 -21.60 24.97
CA HIS A 526 -1.27 -22.85 25.05
C HIS A 526 -1.59 -23.82 23.90
N GLU A 527 -2.86 -23.96 23.53
CA GLU A 527 -3.34 -24.93 22.53
C GLU A 527 -3.42 -24.31 21.11
N GLY A 528 -3.32 -22.99 20.98
CA GLY A 528 -3.38 -22.22 19.74
C GLY A 528 -4.80 -21.99 19.22
N VAL A 529 -5.54 -23.07 18.97
CA VAL A 529 -6.92 -23.03 18.47
C VAL A 529 -7.76 -24.03 19.27
N LEU A 530 -8.88 -23.57 19.80
CA LEU A 530 -9.85 -24.41 20.51
C LEU A 530 -11.12 -24.60 19.67
N SER A 531 -11.76 -25.76 19.79
CA SER A 531 -13.14 -25.91 19.33
C SER A 531 -14.11 -25.30 20.35
N LYS A 532 -15.32 -24.88 19.96
CA LYS A 532 -16.34 -24.39 20.91
C LYS A 532 -16.64 -25.41 22.02
N SER A 533 -16.66 -26.70 21.68
CA SER A 533 -16.81 -27.78 22.67
C SER A 533 -15.66 -27.81 23.67
N ARG A 534 -14.41 -27.59 23.23
CA ARG A 534 -13.24 -27.49 24.10
C ARG A 534 -13.30 -26.23 24.96
N CYS A 535 -13.76 -25.10 24.41
CA CYS A 535 -14.01 -23.88 25.19
C CYS A 535 -15.01 -24.14 26.33
N GLN A 536 -16.10 -24.89 26.06
CA GLN A 536 -17.09 -25.28 27.08
C GLN A 536 -16.48 -26.14 28.19
N VAL A 537 -15.55 -27.04 27.85
CA VAL A 537 -14.82 -27.83 28.86
C VAL A 537 -13.94 -26.92 29.72
N VAL A 538 -13.26 -25.92 29.14
CA VAL A 538 -12.36 -25.01 29.85
C VAL A 538 -13.11 -24.09 30.82
N VAL A 539 -14.24 -23.51 30.40
CA VAL A 539 -15.05 -22.63 31.28
C VAL A 539 -15.89 -23.41 32.30
N GLY A 540 -16.06 -24.72 32.10
CA GLY A 540 -16.81 -25.61 32.98
C GLY A 540 -18.33 -25.59 32.75
N SER A 541 -19.07 -26.39 33.51
CA SER A 541 -20.52 -26.61 33.27
C SER A 541 -21.44 -25.51 33.80
N LYS A 542 -20.92 -24.57 34.59
CA LYS A 542 -21.70 -23.49 35.21
C LYS A 542 -21.74 -22.20 34.38
N VAL A 543 -20.87 -22.09 33.38
CA VAL A 543 -20.72 -20.91 32.52
C VAL A 543 -20.99 -21.34 31.08
N ASN A 544 -21.72 -20.54 30.32
CA ASN A 544 -21.92 -20.78 28.90
C ASN A 544 -20.73 -20.23 28.11
N ALA A 545 -19.95 -21.10 27.46
CA ALA A 545 -18.79 -20.66 26.70
C ALA A 545 -19.14 -19.70 25.56
N SER A 546 -20.33 -19.84 24.95
CA SER A 546 -20.74 -18.99 23.83
C SER A 546 -20.84 -17.53 24.26
N ASP A 547 -21.36 -17.26 25.46
CA ASP A 547 -21.52 -15.89 25.98
C ASP A 547 -20.15 -15.25 26.25
N VAL A 548 -19.21 -16.02 26.81
CA VAL A 548 -17.82 -15.57 27.05
C VAL A 548 -17.10 -15.32 25.74
N ILE A 549 -17.25 -16.22 24.76
CA ILE A 549 -16.67 -16.06 23.42
C ILE A 549 -17.24 -14.80 22.75
N ASP A 550 -18.54 -14.53 22.87
CA ASP A 550 -19.17 -13.34 22.28
C ASP A 550 -18.72 -12.03 22.96
N GLN A 551 -18.43 -12.05 24.27
CA GLN A 551 -17.78 -10.92 24.95
C GLN A 551 -16.37 -10.68 24.39
N LEU A 552 -15.54 -11.73 24.35
CA LEU A 552 -14.17 -11.65 23.85
C LEU A 552 -14.10 -11.27 22.37
N LYS A 553 -15.06 -11.73 21.56
CA LYS A 553 -15.19 -11.39 20.15
C LYS A 553 -15.58 -9.93 19.95
N ARG A 554 -16.51 -9.40 20.75
CA ARG A 554 -16.85 -7.96 20.76
C ARG A 554 -15.64 -7.09 21.11
N ASP A 555 -14.79 -7.59 22.00
CA ASP A 555 -13.54 -6.94 22.37
C ASP A 555 -12.40 -7.11 21.34
N GLY A 556 -12.60 -7.96 20.34
CA GLY A 556 -11.63 -8.24 19.28
C GLY A 556 -10.45 -9.12 19.69
N VAL A 557 -10.49 -9.73 20.89
CA VAL A 557 -9.38 -10.51 21.46
C VAL A 557 -9.43 -12.00 21.10
N VAL A 558 -10.52 -12.45 20.47
CA VAL A 558 -10.60 -13.78 19.83
C VAL A 558 -11.21 -13.67 18.42
N ASN A 559 -10.77 -14.55 17.54
CA ASN A 559 -11.39 -14.78 16.24
C ASN A 559 -12.21 -16.07 16.28
N VAL A 560 -13.37 -16.07 15.61
CA VAL A 560 -14.26 -17.24 15.53
C VAL A 560 -14.52 -17.55 14.06
N HIS A 561 -14.08 -18.73 13.62
CA HIS A 561 -14.31 -19.25 12.27
C HIS A 561 -14.96 -20.64 12.36
N GLY A 562 -16.28 -20.69 12.14
CA GLY A 562 -17.05 -21.91 12.34
C GLY A 562 -17.00 -22.38 13.79
N GLU A 563 -16.39 -23.53 14.02
CA GLU A 563 -16.19 -24.12 15.36
C GLU A 563 -14.85 -23.75 16.01
N ALA A 564 -13.92 -23.14 15.26
CA ALA A 564 -12.61 -22.77 15.74
C ALA A 564 -12.61 -21.39 16.42
N VAL A 565 -11.99 -21.32 17.59
CA VAL A 565 -11.75 -20.12 18.38
C VAL A 565 -10.24 -19.96 18.56
N SER A 566 -9.70 -18.84 18.09
CA SER A 566 -8.26 -18.55 18.18
C SER A 566 -8.03 -17.18 18.81
N PHE A 567 -6.82 -16.95 19.30
CA PHE A 567 -6.45 -15.67 19.88
C PHE A 567 -6.35 -14.57 18.81
N SER A 568 -6.62 -13.34 19.20
CA SER A 568 -6.45 -12.14 18.39
C SER A 568 -5.77 -11.05 19.22
N LEU A 569 -4.95 -10.23 18.57
CA LEU A 569 -4.20 -9.14 19.19
C LEU A 569 -4.54 -7.83 18.48
N PRO A 570 -5.66 -7.17 18.83
CA PRO A 570 -6.05 -5.93 18.18
C PRO A 570 -5.22 -4.75 18.71
N ALA A 571 -4.99 -3.73 17.88
CA ALA A 571 -4.07 -2.63 18.19
C ALA A 571 -4.49 -1.85 19.43
N HIS A 572 -5.79 -1.57 19.60
CA HIS A 572 -6.32 -0.87 20.78
C HIS A 572 -6.12 -1.62 22.12
N ARG A 573 -5.85 -2.94 22.10
CA ARG A 573 -5.56 -3.75 23.30
C ARG A 573 -4.08 -3.98 23.55
N ALA A 574 -3.23 -3.59 22.60
CA ALA A 574 -1.82 -3.90 22.63
C ALA A 574 -1.10 -3.37 23.87
N GLU A 575 -1.47 -2.20 24.40
CA GLU A 575 -0.86 -1.65 25.61
C GLU A 575 -1.11 -2.54 26.85
N ARG A 576 -2.26 -3.20 26.91
CA ARG A 576 -2.61 -4.10 28.02
C ARG A 576 -1.83 -5.41 27.96
N PHE A 577 -1.67 -5.98 26.76
CA PHE A 577 -1.02 -7.28 26.58
C PHE A 577 0.50 -7.19 26.40
N LEU A 578 0.97 -6.11 25.76
CA LEU A 578 2.36 -5.88 25.36
C LEU A 578 2.75 -4.42 25.71
N PRO A 579 2.90 -4.08 26.99
CA PRO A 579 3.11 -2.70 27.41
C PRO A 579 4.35 -2.05 26.79
N GLY A 580 4.21 -0.78 26.38
CA GLY A 580 5.25 -0.01 25.68
C GLY A 580 5.40 -0.33 24.19
N LEU A 581 4.52 -1.16 23.62
CA LEU A 581 4.47 -1.40 22.18
C LEU A 581 3.97 -0.17 21.40
N PHE A 582 2.98 0.52 21.95
CA PHE A 582 2.50 1.83 21.49
C PHE A 582 2.71 2.88 22.61
N PRO A 583 2.67 4.19 22.30
CA PRO A 583 2.88 5.27 23.27
C PRO A 583 1.80 5.41 24.33
#